data_AF-A0A0L7K4F6-F1
#
_entry.id   AF-A0A0L7K4F6-F1
#
_cell.length_a   1.000
_cell.length_b   1.000
_cell.length_c   1.000
_cell.angle_alpha   90.00
_cell.angle_beta   90.00
_cell.angle_gamma   90.00
#
_symmetry.space_group_name_H-M   'P 1'
#
loop_
_entity.id
_entity.type
_entity.pdbx_description
1 polymer ?
#
loop_
_entity_poly.entity_id
_entity_poly.type
_entity_poly.pdbx_seq_one_letter_code
_entity_poly.pdbx_strand_id
1 'polypeptide(L)'
;DREIAARSFITLLVYKEFIYFSQSAQNYRDTKFYFKLECCGINGPGDWKNNSLAIPPSCCDGQVITGGAAPPCTPDSTGFHKEGCLTKLVTHLQQLSKVLGGVGLGIAFIQLLGVIFACCLARSIRSQYETV
;
A
#
# COMPACT_ATOMS: atom_id res chain seq x y z
N ASP A 1 -30.24 23.61 9.15
CA ASP A 1 -29.14 23.98 8.23
C ASP A 1 -27.70 23.76 8.73
N ARG A 2 -27.32 24.05 9.98
CA ARG A 2 -25.93 23.85 10.46
C ARG A 2 -25.49 22.38 10.65
N GLU A 3 -26.41 21.51 11.05
CA GLU A 3 -26.11 20.07 11.19
C GLU A 3 -25.92 19.37 9.82
N ILE A 4 -26.69 19.79 8.82
CA ILE A 4 -26.57 19.31 7.43
C ILE A 4 -25.25 19.80 6.80
N ALA A 5 -24.87 21.04 7.07
CA ALA A 5 -23.59 21.59 6.63
C ALA A 5 -22.38 20.86 7.26
N ALA A 6 -22.44 20.54 8.56
CA ALA A 6 -21.39 19.77 9.24
C ALA A 6 -21.30 18.34 8.70
N ARG A 7 -22.43 17.66 8.50
CA ARG A 7 -22.48 16.32 7.89
C ARG A 7 -21.92 16.32 6.46
N SER A 8 -22.28 17.32 5.64
CA SER A 8 -21.73 17.49 4.29
C SER A 8 -20.22 17.75 4.30
N PHE A 9 -19.74 18.63 5.18
CA PHE A 9 -18.31 18.97 5.24
C PHE A 9 -17.47 17.78 5.70
N ILE A 10 -17.92 17.06 6.73
CA ILE A 10 -17.23 15.86 7.21
C ILE A 10 -17.24 14.77 6.13
N THR A 11 -18.35 14.56 5.43
CA THR A 11 -18.44 13.58 4.34
C THR A 11 -17.52 13.94 3.18
N LEU A 12 -17.43 15.22 2.80
CA LEU A 12 -16.50 15.70 1.77
C LEU A 12 -15.03 15.57 2.20
N LEU A 13 -14.70 15.82 3.47
CA LEU A 13 -13.35 15.61 3.98
C LEU A 13 -12.97 14.14 3.95
N VAL A 14 -13.82 13.24 4.45
CA VAL A 14 -13.56 11.79 4.41
C VAL A 14 -13.47 11.30 2.97
N TYR A 15 -14.32 11.79 2.07
CA TYR A 15 -14.27 11.42 0.65
C TYR A 15 -12.96 11.89 0.01
N LYS A 16 -12.49 13.11 0.32
CA LYS A 16 -11.25 13.65 -0.21
C LYS A 16 -10.02 12.92 0.34
N GLU A 17 -10.00 12.60 1.64
CA GLU A 17 -8.95 11.79 2.29
C GLU A 17 -8.93 10.37 1.73
N PHE A 18 -10.10 9.74 1.55
CA PHE A 18 -10.23 8.42 0.95
C PHE A 18 -9.76 8.39 -0.51
N ILE A 19 -10.08 9.42 -1.30
CA ILE A 19 -9.61 9.55 -2.69
C ILE A 19 -8.11 9.86 -2.76
N TYR A 20 -7.58 10.67 -1.85
CA TYR A 20 -6.14 10.95 -1.75
C TYR A 20 -5.37 9.67 -1.38
N PHE A 21 -5.92 8.91 -0.44
CA PHE A 21 -5.40 7.62 -0.04
C PHE A 21 -5.56 6.54 -1.12
N SER A 22 -6.67 6.49 -1.85
CA SER A 22 -6.85 5.55 -2.96
C SER A 22 -5.84 5.81 -4.08
N GLN A 23 -5.50 7.08 -4.35
CA GLN A 23 -4.41 7.46 -5.24
C GLN A 23 -3.03 7.07 -4.66
N SER A 24 -2.83 7.21 -3.35
CA SER A 24 -1.60 6.75 -2.67
C SER A 24 -1.40 5.24 -2.79
N ALA A 25 -2.49 4.47 -2.66
CA ALA A 25 -2.50 3.03 -2.88
C ALA A 25 -2.31 2.65 -4.36
N GLN A 26 -2.80 3.47 -5.31
CA GLN A 26 -2.52 3.31 -6.74
C GLN A 26 -1.06 3.62 -7.09
N ASN A 27 -0.44 4.64 -6.49
CA ASN A 27 0.98 4.92 -6.66
C ASN A 27 1.87 3.77 -6.16
N TYR A 28 1.39 2.96 -5.20
CA TYR A 28 2.04 1.71 -4.82
C TYR A 28 1.73 0.54 -5.77
N ARG A 29 0.57 0.55 -6.44
CA ARG A 29 0.22 -0.44 -7.47
C ARG A 29 0.94 -0.20 -8.81
N ASP A 30 1.29 1.05 -9.13
CA ASP A 30 1.80 1.44 -10.45
C ASP A 30 3.33 1.47 -10.59
N THR A 31 4.08 0.80 -9.71
CA THR A 31 5.55 0.67 -9.88
C THR A 31 6.08 -0.75 -9.68
N LYS A 32 5.72 -1.70 -10.56
CA LYS A 32 6.30 -3.08 -10.67
C LYS A 32 5.58 -4.21 -9.92
N PHE A 33 4.26 -4.19 -9.74
CA PHE A 33 3.56 -5.38 -9.23
C PHE A 33 3.77 -6.60 -10.15
N TYR A 34 3.87 -6.36 -11.45
CA TYR A 34 4.44 -7.31 -12.41
C TYR A 34 5.97 -7.11 -12.52
N PHE A 35 6.74 -8.03 -11.94
CA PHE A 35 8.10 -8.42 -12.40
C PHE A 35 9.31 -7.48 -12.20
N LYS A 36 9.51 -6.91 -11.00
CA LYS A 36 10.87 -6.63 -10.48
C LYS A 36 10.93 -6.79 -8.96
N LEU A 37 10.37 -7.89 -8.43
CA LEU A 37 10.80 -8.33 -7.11
C LEU A 37 12.21 -8.88 -7.33
N GLU A 38 13.19 -8.23 -6.71
CA GLU A 38 14.59 -8.64 -6.70
C GLU A 38 14.75 -9.94 -5.90
N CYS A 39 14.18 -11.01 -6.45
CA CYS A 39 14.00 -12.32 -5.82
C CYS A 39 14.18 -13.46 -6.83
N CYS A 40 14.47 -14.64 -6.32
CA CYS A 40 14.60 -15.86 -7.10
C CYS A 40 14.03 -17.06 -6.34
N GLY A 41 13.10 -17.78 -6.96
CA GLY A 41 12.42 -18.91 -6.32
C GLY A 41 11.38 -18.49 -5.29
N ILE A 42 10.66 -19.45 -4.71
CA ILE A 42 9.58 -19.20 -3.73
C ILE A 42 10.22 -18.86 -2.38
N ASN A 43 11.02 -19.78 -1.84
CA ASN A 43 11.77 -19.63 -0.59
C ASN A 43 13.23 -19.22 -0.86
N GLY A 44 13.72 -19.47 -2.07
CA GLY A 44 15.03 -19.02 -2.51
C GLY A 44 15.48 -19.71 -3.80
N PRO A 45 16.68 -19.39 -4.29
CA PRO A 45 17.18 -19.91 -5.56
C PRO A 45 17.39 -21.43 -5.57
N GLY A 46 17.50 -22.06 -4.39
CA GLY A 46 17.58 -23.51 -4.24
C GLY A 46 16.34 -24.25 -4.75
N ASP A 47 15.19 -23.58 -4.84
CA ASP A 47 13.95 -24.18 -5.34
C ASP A 47 14.10 -24.69 -6.78
N TRP A 48 14.86 -24.00 -7.62
CA TRP A 48 15.14 -24.43 -8.99
C TRP A 48 15.94 -25.73 -9.01
N LYS A 49 17.03 -25.79 -8.22
CA LYS A 49 17.87 -26.98 -8.09
C LYS A 49 17.10 -28.16 -7.51
N ASN A 50 16.27 -27.93 -6.50
CA ASN A 50 15.47 -28.98 -5.85
C ASN A 50 14.43 -29.59 -6.78
N ASN A 51 13.94 -28.83 -7.76
CA ASN A 51 13.00 -29.30 -8.79
C ASN A 51 13.68 -29.77 -10.09
N SER A 52 15.02 -29.87 -10.12
CA SER A 52 15.80 -30.19 -11.33
C SER A 52 15.52 -29.24 -12.50
N LEU A 53 15.24 -27.97 -12.22
CA LEU A 53 14.96 -26.92 -13.20
C LEU A 53 16.12 -25.94 -13.31
N ALA A 54 16.30 -25.38 -14.51
CA ALA A 54 17.26 -24.31 -14.74
C ALA A 54 16.77 -23.00 -14.11
N ILE A 55 17.70 -22.20 -13.59
CA ILE A 55 17.40 -20.87 -13.06
C ILE A 55 16.93 -19.97 -14.21
N PRO A 56 15.76 -19.33 -14.11
CA PRO A 56 15.27 -18.44 -15.15
C PRO A 56 16.08 -17.13 -15.19
N PRO A 57 16.15 -16.47 -16.35
CA PRO A 57 16.85 -15.18 -16.50
C PRO A 57 16.26 -14.07 -15.61
N SER A 58 14.99 -14.18 -15.19
CA SER A 58 14.35 -13.23 -14.27
C SER A 58 14.98 -13.19 -12.87
N CYS A 59 15.82 -14.17 -12.50
CA CYS A 59 16.55 -14.19 -11.23
C CYS A 59 17.81 -13.31 -11.24
N CYS A 60 18.18 -12.72 -12.39
CA CYS A 60 19.36 -11.87 -12.52
C CYS A 60 18.96 -10.50 -13.08
N ASP A 61 19.32 -9.42 -12.40
CA ASP A 61 19.20 -8.07 -12.95
C ASP A 61 20.41 -7.68 -13.81
N GLY A 62 20.22 -6.70 -14.70
CA GLY A 62 21.32 -6.10 -15.48
C GLY A 62 21.90 -6.99 -16.59
N GLN A 63 21.20 -8.05 -16.99
CA GLN A 63 21.63 -8.91 -18.08
C GLN A 63 21.57 -8.17 -19.42
N VAL A 64 22.76 -7.90 -19.99
CA VAL A 64 22.88 -7.30 -21.33
C VAL A 64 22.56 -8.38 -22.36
N ILE A 65 21.52 -8.16 -23.17
CA ILE A 65 21.18 -9.04 -24.30
C ILE A 65 22.28 -8.90 -25.35
N THR A 66 23.21 -9.84 -25.41
CA THR A 66 24.20 -9.93 -26.49
C THR A 66 23.74 -10.96 -27.52
N GLY A 67 23.51 -10.54 -28.77
CA GLY A 67 23.18 -11.46 -29.86
C GLY A 67 21.75 -12.01 -29.87
N GLY A 68 20.80 -11.36 -29.19
CA GLY A 68 19.38 -11.74 -29.20
C GLY A 68 18.95 -12.74 -28.12
N ALA A 69 19.86 -13.19 -27.26
CA ALA A 69 19.56 -14.04 -26.11
C ALA A 69 20.12 -13.42 -24.80
N ALA A 70 19.39 -13.60 -23.70
CA ALA A 70 19.88 -13.25 -22.37
C ALA A 70 20.96 -14.26 -21.92
N PRO A 71 22.08 -13.81 -21.31
CA PRO A 71 23.07 -14.71 -20.76
C PRO A 71 22.47 -15.63 -19.68
N PRO A 72 22.98 -16.87 -19.54
CA PRO A 72 22.50 -17.78 -18.51
C PRO A 72 22.69 -17.17 -17.12
N CYS A 73 21.61 -17.11 -16.33
CA CYS A 73 21.66 -16.62 -14.96
C CYS A 73 22.26 -17.71 -14.06
N THR A 74 23.42 -17.43 -13.49
CA THR A 74 24.13 -18.32 -12.56
C THR A 74 24.22 -17.67 -11.16
N PRO A 75 24.44 -18.46 -10.10
CA PRO A 75 24.62 -17.92 -8.75
C PRO A 75 25.76 -16.91 -8.61
N ASP A 76 26.73 -16.94 -9.54
CA ASP A 76 27.91 -16.07 -9.59
C ASP A 76 27.67 -14.79 -10.44
N SER A 77 26.48 -14.63 -11.02
CA SER A 77 26.16 -13.48 -11.87
C SER A 77 26.06 -12.19 -11.05
N THR A 78 26.63 -11.10 -11.58
CA THR A 78 26.53 -9.74 -11.01
C THR A 78 25.10 -9.23 -11.14
N GLY A 79 24.27 -9.49 -10.14
CA GLY A 79 22.83 -9.19 -10.16
C GLY A 79 21.93 -10.36 -9.77
N PHE A 80 22.51 -11.48 -9.32
CA PHE A 80 21.75 -12.65 -8.88
C PHE A 80 20.99 -12.41 -7.57
N HIS A 81 19.68 -12.65 -7.62
CA HIS A 81 18.79 -12.49 -6.48
C HIS A 81 18.84 -13.71 -5.57
N LYS A 82 19.28 -13.52 -4.32
CA LYS A 82 19.42 -14.59 -3.33
C LYS A 82 18.18 -14.81 -2.47
N GLU A 83 17.27 -13.85 -2.46
CA GLU A 83 16.07 -13.89 -1.61
C GLU A 83 14.90 -14.59 -2.30
N GLY A 84 14.08 -15.30 -1.53
CA GLY A 84 12.84 -15.89 -2.01
C GLY A 84 11.75 -14.84 -2.26
N CYS A 85 10.98 -15.05 -3.33
CA CYS A 85 9.90 -14.15 -3.71
C CYS A 85 8.77 -14.11 -2.69
N LEU A 86 8.53 -15.19 -1.94
CA LEU A 86 7.52 -15.22 -0.88
C LEU A 86 7.85 -14.22 0.22
N THR A 87 9.10 -14.21 0.69
CA THR A 87 9.56 -13.29 1.73
C THR A 87 9.45 -11.84 1.27
N LYS A 88 9.97 -11.51 0.08
CA LYS A 88 9.86 -10.15 -0.49
C LYS A 88 8.40 -9.71 -0.63
N LEU A 89 7.53 -10.58 -1.16
CA LEU A 89 6.11 -10.29 -1.31
C LEU A 89 5.44 -10.01 0.03
N VAL A 90 5.65 -10.89 1.02
CA VAL A 90 5.05 -10.73 2.35
C VAL A 90 5.55 -9.44 3.01
N THR A 91 6.85 -9.14 2.92
CA THR A 91 7.37 -7.88 3.49
C THR A 91 6.77 -6.65 2.82
N HIS A 92 6.61 -6.63 1.49
CA HIS A 92 5.94 -5.54 0.80
C HIS A 92 4.47 -5.40 1.23
N LEU A 93 3.73 -6.51 1.38
CA LEU A 93 2.36 -6.49 1.85
C LEU A 93 2.23 -6.03 3.30
N GLN A 94 3.18 -6.41 4.16
CA GLN A 94 3.20 -5.98 5.57
C GLN A 94 3.53 -4.50 5.72
N GLN A 95 4.39 -3.93 4.87
CA GLN A 95 4.67 -2.49 4.90
C GLN A 95 3.44 -1.70 4.46
N LEU A 96 2.73 -2.17 3.45
CA LEU A 96 1.46 -1.60 3.03
C LEU A 96 0.42 -1.61 4.16
N SER A 97 0.19 -2.76 4.77
CA SER A 97 -0.89 -2.92 5.77
C SER A 97 -0.72 -2.00 6.97
N LYS A 98 0.53 -1.74 7.40
CA LYS A 98 0.83 -0.81 8.50
C LYS A 98 0.38 0.63 8.19
N VAL A 99 0.69 1.11 6.99
CA VAL A 99 0.30 2.46 6.55
C VAL A 99 -1.21 2.54 6.40
N LEU A 100 -1.82 1.56 5.73
CA LEU A 100 -3.27 1.56 5.50
C LEU A 100 -4.05 1.49 6.82
N GLY A 101 -3.59 0.66 7.77
CA GLY A 101 -4.22 0.51 9.08
C GLY A 101 -4.12 1.78 9.93
N GLY A 102 -2.95 2.44 9.93
CA GLY A 102 -2.75 3.70 10.67
C GLY A 102 -3.63 4.83 10.15
N VAL A 103 -3.73 4.99 8.83
CA VAL A 103 -4.58 6.02 8.20
C VAL A 103 -6.06 5.77 8.51
N GLY A 104 -6.52 4.53 8.37
CA GLY A 104 -7.91 4.18 8.68
C GLY A 104 -8.31 4.49 10.13
N LEU A 105 -7.42 4.20 11.08
CA LEU A 105 -7.64 4.50 12.48
C LEU A 105 -7.66 6.01 12.76
N GLY A 106 -6.76 6.78 12.13
CA GLY A 106 -6.73 8.23 12.25
C GLY A 106 -8.02 8.90 11.73
N ILE A 107 -8.52 8.46 10.57
CA ILE A 107 -9.77 8.95 9.99
C ILE A 107 -10.94 8.65 10.93
N ALA A 108 -11.04 7.42 11.45
CA ALA A 108 -12.10 7.04 12.38
C ALA A 108 -12.12 7.91 13.65
N PHE A 109 -10.94 8.25 14.18
CA PHE A 109 -10.82 9.10 15.37
C PHE A 109 -11.26 10.54 15.09
N ILE A 110 -10.80 11.14 13.99
CA ILE A 110 -11.18 12.51 13.58
C ILE A 110 -12.69 12.59 13.34
N GLN A 111 -13.27 11.56 12.72
CA GLN A 111 -14.71 11.45 12.48
C GLN A 111 -15.52 11.51 13.78
N LEU A 112 -15.10 10.74 14.79
CA LEU A 112 -15.76 10.72 16.10
C LEU A 112 -15.71 12.08 16.79
N LEU A 113 -14.55 12.75 16.77
CA LEU A 113 -14.41 14.10 17.32
C LEU A 113 -15.32 15.10 16.59
N GLY A 114 -15.42 15.02 15.26
CA GLY A 114 -16.32 15.86 14.48
C GLY A 114 -17.79 15.72 14.89
N VAL A 115 -18.24 14.49 15.15
CA VAL A 115 -19.60 14.22 15.64
C VAL A 115 -19.81 14.81 17.04
N ILE A 116 -18.86 14.61 17.95
CA ILE A 116 -18.94 15.12 19.33
C ILE A 116 -19.06 16.65 19.33
N PHE A 117 -18.19 17.33 18.59
CA PHE A 117 -18.23 18.80 18.50
C PHE A 117 -19.51 19.32 17.86
N ALA A 118 -20.01 18.67 16.81
CA ALA A 118 -21.28 19.03 16.20
C ALA A 118 -22.44 18.92 17.19
N CYS A 119 -22.49 17.84 17.99
CA CYS A 119 -23.50 17.67 19.04
C CYS A 119 -23.38 18.72 20.14
N CYS A 120 -22.17 19.04 20.60
CA CYS A 120 -21.93 20.08 21.61
C CYS A 120 -22.38 21.46 21.12
N LEU A 121 -22.01 21.83 19.89
CA LEU A 121 -22.38 23.10 19.28
C LEU A 121 -23.91 23.22 19.10
N ALA A 122 -24.56 22.16 18.62
CA ALA A 122 -26.02 22.13 18.45
C ALA A 122 -26.75 22.36 19.79
N ARG A 123 -26.27 21.74 20.89
CA ARG A 123 -26.82 21.95 22.24
C ARG A 123 -26.63 23.39 22.72
N SER A 124 -25.44 23.96 22.52
CA SER A 124 -25.15 25.34 22.93
C SER A 124 -26.03 26.36 22.21
N ILE A 125 -26.29 26.17 20.92
CA ILE A 125 -27.16 27.07 20.14
C ILE A 125 -28.62 26.98 20.62
N ARG A 126 -29.11 25.77 20.90
CA ARG A 126 -30.48 25.56 21.38
C ARG A 126 -30.73 26.24 22.73
N SER A 127 -29.77 26.13 23.65
CA SER A 127 -29.85 26.77 24.96
C SER A 127 -29.98 28.30 24.89
N GLN A 128 -29.38 28.94 23.88
CA GLN A 128 -29.44 30.40 23.72
C GLN A 128 -30.78 30.88 23.13
N TYR A 129 -31.51 30.02 22.41
CA TYR A 129 -32.83 30.33 21.85
C TYR A 129 -33.99 30.09 22.83
N GLU A 130 -33.78 29.30 23.88
CA GLU A 130 -34.81 29.02 24.91
C GLU A 130 -34.84 30.08 26.03
N THR A 131 -33.92 31.05 26.04
CA THR A 131 -33.86 32.16 27.01
C THR A 131 -34.44 33.49 26.49
N VAL A 132 -35.28 33.46 25.44
CA VAL A 132 -36.05 34.61 24.95
C VAL A 132 -37.54 34.31 24.87
#